data_AF-A0A3A4QRQ5-F1
#
_entry.id   AF-A0A3A4QRQ5-F1
#
_cell.length_a   1.000
_cell.length_b   1.000
_cell.length_c   1.000
_cell.angle_alpha   90.00
_cell.angle_beta   90.00
_cell.angle_gamma   90.00
#
_symmetry.space_group_name_H-M   'P 1'
#
loop_
_entity.id
_entity.type
_entity.pdbx_description
1 polymer ?
#
loop_
_entity_poly.entity_id
_entity_poly.type
_entity_poly.pdbx_seq_one_letter_code
_entity_poly.pdbx_strand_id
1 'polypeptide(L)' 'MDARDEEIDIPLSSLVQLVLLNDEEALHCRTLWSDSVLEASRGACKRGLDLHAVMITLRDELTRRSG' A
#
# COMPACT_ATOMS: atom_id res chain seq x y z
N MET A 1 15.19 6.86 -20.63
CA MET A 1 14.04 7.78 -20.51
C MET A 1 13.02 6.99 -19.73
N ASP A 2 13.08 6.96 -18.40
CA ASP A 2 12.29 6.00 -17.61
C ASP A 2 11.79 6.64 -16.31
N ALA A 3 11.09 7.77 -16.46
CA ALA A 3 10.39 8.48 -15.37
C ALA A 3 9.01 7.86 -15.09
N ARG A 4 8.95 6.54 -14.91
CA ARG A 4 7.68 5.82 -14.58
C ARG A 4 7.81 4.90 -13.36
N ASP A 5 9.01 4.73 -12.82
CA ASP A 5 9.28 3.89 -11.65
C ASP A 5 9.29 4.67 -10.34
N GLU A 6 9.23 6.01 -10.40
CA GLU A 6 9.44 6.83 -9.21
C GLU A 6 8.28 6.71 -8.20
N GLU A 7 7.06 6.32 -8.61
CA GLU A 7 5.89 6.31 -7.73
C GLU A 7 5.71 5.03 -6.89
N ILE A 8 6.46 3.97 -7.19
CA ILE A 8 6.31 2.65 -6.54
C ILE A 8 7.64 2.28 -5.90
N ASP A 9 7.71 2.43 -4.58
CA ASP A 9 8.92 2.11 -3.80
C ASP A 9 9.09 0.58 -3.63
N ILE A 10 7.97 -0.12 -3.42
CA ILE A 10 7.90 -1.57 -3.30
C ILE A 10 6.75 -2.16 -4.14
N PRO A 11 6.90 -3.39 -4.66
CA PRO A 11 5.80 -4.05 -5.36
C PRO A 11 4.64 -4.36 -4.40
N LEU A 12 3.43 -4.41 -4.95
CA LEU A 12 2.19 -4.66 -4.20
C LEU A 12 2.26 -5.91 -3.30
N SER A 13 2.94 -6.96 -3.78
CA SER A 13 3.15 -8.19 -3.03
C SER A 13 4.03 -8.01 -1.78
N SER A 14 5.04 -7.14 -1.84
CA SER A 14 5.87 -6.81 -0.69
C SER A 14 5.10 -5.97 0.32
N LEU A 15 4.25 -5.04 -0.16
CA LEU A 15 3.36 -4.27 0.72
C LEU A 15 2.44 -5.21 1.51
N VAL A 16 1.84 -6.21 0.84
CA VAL A 16 1.01 -7.23 1.52
C VAL A 16 1.82 -7.96 2.59
N GLN A 17 3.08 -8.31 2.30
CA GLN A 17 3.93 -8.98 3.29
C GLN A 17 4.24 -8.09 4.49
N LEU A 18 4.55 -6.80 4.28
CA LEU A 18 4.78 -5.85 5.38
C LEU A 18 3.53 -5.67 6.24
N VAL A 19 2.35 -5.57 5.62
CA VAL A 19 1.07 -5.53 6.36
C VAL A 19 0.84 -6.80 7.16
N LEU A 20 1.10 -7.98 6.58
CA LEU A 20 0.98 -9.26 7.28
C LEU A 20 1.99 -9.39 8.44
N LEU A 21 3.15 -8.77 8.31
CA LEU A 21 4.18 -8.70 9.36
C LEU A 21 3.90 -7.59 10.37
N ASN A 22 2.81 -6.82 10.19
CA ASN A 22 2.46 -5.64 10.98
C ASN A 22 3.63 -4.64 11.08
N ASP A 23 4.32 -4.46 9.96
CA ASP A 23 5.50 -3.63 9.85
C ASP A 23 5.12 -2.17 9.54
N GLU A 24 5.75 -1.25 10.25
CA GLU A 24 5.46 0.19 10.20
C GLU A 24 5.88 0.81 8.85
N GLU A 25 6.85 0.19 8.17
CA GLU A 25 7.33 0.58 6.85
C GLU A 25 6.20 0.54 5.81
N ALA A 26 5.17 -0.29 5.99
CA ALA A 26 4.00 -0.34 5.12
C ALA A 26 3.26 1.02 5.06
N LEU A 27 3.29 1.78 6.15
CA LEU A 27 2.64 3.10 6.25
C LEU A 27 3.45 4.21 5.57
N HIS A 28 4.78 4.06 5.56
CA HIS A 28 5.72 5.00 4.96
C HIS A 28 5.97 4.77 3.46
N CYS A 29 5.54 3.62 2.93
CA CYS A 29 5.69 3.30 1.51
C CYS A 29 4.92 4.27 0.60
N ARG A 30 5.62 4.91 -0.35
CA ARG A 30 4.99 5.68 -1.45
C ARG A 30 3.96 4.88 -2.23
N THR A 31 4.19 3.57 -2.35
CA THR A 31 3.27 2.61 -2.94
C THR A 31 1.87 2.69 -2.30
N LEU A 32 1.76 2.87 -0.98
CA LEU A 32 0.47 3.02 -0.28
C LEU A 32 -0.27 4.30 -0.71
N TRP A 33 0.47 5.34 -1.06
CA TRP A 33 -0.06 6.67 -1.36
C TRP A 33 -0.27 6.92 -2.86
N SER A 34 0.18 6.03 -3.74
CA SER A 34 0.02 6.17 -5.18
C SER A 34 -1.36 5.69 -5.65
N ASP A 35 -2.03 6.52 -6.44
CA ASP A 35 -3.37 6.22 -6.99
C ASP A 35 -3.34 5.03 -7.97
N SER A 36 -2.26 4.90 -8.73
CA SER A 36 -2.05 3.76 -9.64
C SER A 36 -1.99 2.43 -8.89
N VAL A 37 -1.41 2.43 -7.69
CA VAL A 37 -1.31 1.25 -6.84
C VAL A 37 -2.64 0.97 -6.16
N LEU A 38 -3.37 2.00 -5.73
CA LEU A 38 -4.71 1.85 -5.18
C LEU A 38 -5.66 1.21 -6.20
N GLU A 39 -5.65 1.68 -7.45
CA GLU A 39 -6.39 1.07 -8.57
C GLU A 39 -5.93 -0.38 -8.82
N ALA A 40 -4.62 -0.65 -8.82
CA ALA A 40 -4.10 -2.02 -8.96
C ALA A 40 -4.50 -2.95 -7.79
N SER A 41 -4.60 -2.41 -6.58
CA SER A 41 -4.98 -3.14 -5.36
C SER A 41 -6.43 -3.61 -5.39
N ARG A 42 -7.30 -2.87 -6.09
CA ARG A 42 -8.72 -3.19 -6.27
C ARG A 42 -8.93 -4.49 -7.05
N GLY A 43 -7.98 -4.85 -7.92
CA GLY A 43 -7.96 -6.14 -8.63
C GLY A 43 -7.15 -7.24 -7.90
N ALA A 44 -6.36 -6.88 -6.89
CA ALA A 44 -5.44 -7.78 -6.21
C ALA A 44 -6.05 -8.33 -4.91
N CYS A 45 -7.05 -9.20 -5.05
CA CYS A 45 -7.52 -10.02 -3.92
C CYS A 45 -6.61 -11.25 -3.76
N LYS A 46 -5.65 -11.19 -2.83
CA LYS A 46 -4.86 -12.37 -2.45
C LYS A 46 -5.40 -12.96 -1.14
N ARG A 47 -5.77 -14.24 -1.18
CA ARG A 47 -6.14 -15.06 0.01
C ARG A 47 -7.29 -14.48 0.85
N GLY A 48 -8.22 -13.74 0.24
CA GLY A 48 -9.35 -13.12 0.94
C GLY A 48 -8.99 -11.84 1.72
N LEU A 49 -7.79 -11.29 1.48
CA LEU A 49 -7.40 -9.99 1.98
C LEU A 49 -7.77 -8.94 0.92
N ASP A 50 -8.72 -8.07 1.26
CA ASP A 50 -9.07 -6.90 0.44
C ASP A 50 -7.97 -5.86 0.57
N LEU A 51 -7.00 -5.91 -0.35
CA LEU A 51 -5.83 -5.05 -0.27
C LEU A 51 -6.21 -3.57 -0.37
N HIS A 52 -7.26 -3.26 -1.13
CA HIS A 52 -7.84 -1.92 -1.19
C HIS A 52 -8.36 -1.45 0.18
N ALA A 53 -9.10 -2.31 0.90
CA ALA A 53 -9.61 -1.97 2.24
C ALA A 53 -8.46 -1.80 3.25
N VAL A 54 -7.42 -2.63 3.13
CA VAL A 54 -6.20 -2.52 3.92
C VAL A 54 -5.50 -1.18 3.66
N MET A 55 -5.31 -0.78 2.39
CA MET A 55 -4.66 0.49 2.05
C MET A 55 -5.43 1.71 2.57
N ILE A 56 -6.77 1.70 2.46
CA ILE A 56 -7.64 2.75 3.03
C ILE A 56 -7.48 2.81 4.55
N THR A 57 -7.52 1.66 5.21
CA THR A 57 -7.40 1.58 6.68
C THR A 57 -6.02 2.06 7.15
N LEU A 58 -4.95 1.68 6.44
CA LEU A 58 -3.59 2.11 6.73
C LEU A 58 -3.44 3.63 6.58
N ARG A 59 -4.05 4.24 5.54
CA ARG A 59 -4.09 5.70 5.37
C ARG A 59 -4.83 6.40 6.50
N ASP A 60 -5.98 5.86 6.94
CA ASP A 60 -6.74 6.40 8.08
C ASP A 60 -5.92 6.29 9.39
N GLU A 61 -5.29 5.14 9.64
CA GLU A 61 -4.41 4.92 10.78
C GLU A 61 -3.22 5.89 10.80
N LEU A 62 -2.54 6.11 9.66
CA LEU A 62 -1.45 7.09 9.63
C LEU A 62 -1.96 8.51 9.90
N THR A 63 -3.12 8.87 9.33
CA THR A 63 -3.77 10.17 9.56
C THR A 63 -4.13 10.35 11.04
N ARG A 64 -4.67 9.31 11.68
CA ARG A 64 -4.98 9.28 13.12
C ARG A 64 -3.76 9.36 14.02
N ARG A 65 -2.63 8.76 13.60
CA ARG A 65 -1.36 8.80 14.37
C ARG A 65 -0.59 10.10 14.17
N SER A 66 -0.80 10.78 13.04
CA SER A 66 -0.10 12.02 12.67
C SER A 66 -0.86 13.29 13.07
N GLY A 67 -2.12 13.17 13.51
CA GLY A 67 -2.94 14.26 14.04
C GLY A 67 -3.09 14.17 15.55
#